data_AF-A0A5C6DH89-F1
#
_entry.id   AF-A0A5C6DH89-F1
#
_cell.length_a   1.000
_cell.length_b   1.000
_cell.length_c   1.000
_cell.angle_alpha   90.00
_cell.angle_beta   90.00
_cell.angle_gamma   90.00
#
_symmetry.space_group_name_H-M   'P 1'
#
loop_
_entity.id
_entity.type
_entity.pdbx_description
1 polymer ?
#
loop_
_entity_poly.entity_id
_entity_poly.type
_entity_poly.pdbx_seq_one_letter_code
_entity_poly.pdbx_strand_id
1 'polypeptide(L)'
;MKRWISPPRLVVALILVQVPALCSYSAAQSTGPMQSTGPMQSTTPSSDIDGGKGGNSFADFSSLMELIQTTVDPTMWEELGGTSTMAPYPQGVLVDPSKTLAASSVSEVRSGKMVPSNSAELVNRQPTRLMPKPVTKDDESAWLQPSSLRLVSLKRLCDLRAAYQLRGETPPESFACLAGLSDVHFVCLCVEDDILLAGSVGGVVRDGNWFRDARSGRSTMRLDFLQACFASVANQSPFGCTIDPETDGIKAAMVIAQKINDGSIAQEASEKALREALAMQRVEVFGIPAETMTGYLMVKADRHMKELALGKHPLPRNAEDYFDAIEHRLSQGIPDNLLLRLWFTAAERSLRFDPGQTVFHLSGTSIRLSAENERAQASGQRGFVTVDPASGDFVENFNQHWDAISSGYPFYSALESLFQSASIAEVARRFAIREPQRLLRQRLGKLPLDPWELAVPEQVESITASRRIRDGNRVHRIMIASGGVLVDPRKTLAKTASSGALQSASRFQMQLPPPEHQWWWDLPVE
;
A
#
# COMPACT_ATOMS: atom_id res chain seq x y z
N MET A 1 -17.38 -73.55 -13.80
CA MET A 1 -18.27 -72.40 -13.48
C MET A 1 -17.56 -71.11 -13.88
N LYS A 2 -17.86 -70.56 -15.06
CA LYS A 2 -17.30 -69.29 -15.56
C LYS A 2 -18.29 -68.17 -15.25
N ARG A 3 -17.91 -67.20 -14.40
CA ARG A 3 -18.71 -66.00 -14.11
C ARG A 3 -18.30 -64.87 -15.06
N TRP A 4 -19.29 -64.37 -15.78
CA TRP A 4 -19.24 -63.16 -16.59
C TRP A 4 -19.29 -61.92 -15.68
N ILE A 5 -18.46 -60.92 -15.97
CA ILE A 5 -18.52 -59.59 -15.36
C ILE A 5 -18.74 -58.59 -16.51
N SER A 6 -19.84 -57.84 -16.44
CA SER A 6 -20.21 -56.77 -17.38
C SER A 6 -19.36 -55.50 -17.17
N PRO A 7 -19.18 -54.66 -18.22
CA PRO A 7 -18.46 -53.39 -18.11
C PRO A 7 -19.39 -52.23 -17.67
N PRO A 8 -18.84 -51.13 -17.12
CA PRO A 8 -19.65 -49.98 -16.69
C PRO A 8 -19.99 -49.04 -17.85
N ARG A 9 -21.20 -48.48 -17.79
CA ARG A 9 -21.74 -47.48 -18.73
C ARG A 9 -21.18 -46.09 -18.43
N LEU A 10 -20.59 -45.46 -19.45
CA LEU A 10 -20.19 -44.06 -19.47
C LEU A 10 -21.43 -43.18 -19.72
N VAL A 11 -21.78 -42.30 -18.79
CA VAL A 11 -22.82 -41.28 -18.98
C VAL A 11 -22.13 -39.96 -19.32
N VAL A 12 -22.28 -39.52 -20.57
CA VAL A 12 -21.82 -38.21 -21.06
C VAL A 12 -22.98 -37.23 -20.88
N ALA A 13 -22.84 -36.28 -19.95
CA ALA A 13 -23.74 -35.15 -19.80
C ALA A 13 -23.17 -33.95 -20.58
N LEU A 14 -23.83 -33.60 -21.69
CA LEU A 14 -23.54 -32.44 -22.52
C LEU A 14 -24.23 -31.22 -21.87
N ILE A 15 -23.46 -30.27 -21.33
CA ILE A 15 -24.00 -28.98 -20.85
C ILE A 15 -23.70 -27.92 -21.90
N LEU A 16 -24.76 -27.50 -22.60
CA LEU A 16 -24.82 -26.32 -23.45
C LEU A 16 -24.84 -25.07 -22.57
N VAL A 17 -23.83 -24.20 -22.71
CA VAL A 17 -23.83 -22.85 -22.13
C VAL A 17 -24.09 -21.86 -23.25
N GLN A 18 -25.20 -21.14 -23.11
CA GLN A 18 -25.71 -20.13 -24.03
C GLN A 18 -25.17 -18.76 -23.60
N VAL A 19 -24.46 -18.07 -24.50
CA VAL A 19 -23.92 -16.72 -24.29
C VAL A 19 -24.87 -15.70 -24.92
N PRO A 20 -25.39 -14.68 -24.20
CA PRO A 20 -26.04 -13.56 -24.82
C PRO A 20 -25.03 -12.45 -25.17
N ALA A 21 -25.09 -12.03 -26.42
CA ALA A 21 -24.33 -10.92 -27.01
C ALA A 21 -24.80 -9.56 -26.47
N LEU A 22 -23.86 -8.66 -26.19
CA LEU A 22 -24.12 -7.24 -25.91
C LEU A 22 -24.00 -6.45 -27.23
N CYS A 23 -25.08 -5.74 -27.56
CA CYS A 23 -25.17 -4.83 -28.70
C CYS A 23 -24.35 -3.55 -28.46
N SER A 24 -23.54 -3.20 -29.46
CA SER A 24 -22.89 -1.91 -29.61
C SER A 24 -23.89 -0.89 -30.18
N TYR A 25 -23.95 0.31 -29.62
CA TYR A 25 -24.60 1.46 -30.25
C TYR A 25 -23.55 2.50 -30.63
N SER A 26 -23.54 2.85 -31.91
CA SER A 26 -22.74 3.89 -32.55
C SER A 26 -23.64 5.11 -32.79
N ALA A 27 -23.10 6.31 -32.62
CA ALA A 27 -23.63 7.51 -33.27
C ALA A 27 -22.48 8.47 -33.58
N ALA A 28 -22.37 8.82 -34.85
CA ALA A 28 -21.35 9.65 -35.46
C ALA A 28 -21.94 11.00 -35.91
N GLN A 29 -21.05 12.00 -35.96
CA GLN A 29 -20.97 13.12 -36.92
C GLN A 29 -22.07 14.20 -36.95
N SER A 30 -21.64 15.47 -36.87
CA SER A 30 -21.76 16.41 -38.01
C SER A 30 -20.79 17.61 -37.85
N THR A 31 -20.48 18.23 -39.00
CA THR A 31 -19.32 19.07 -39.30
C THR A 31 -19.72 20.44 -39.90
N GLY A 32 -19.02 21.50 -39.47
CA GLY A 32 -18.60 22.70 -40.26
C GLY A 32 -19.60 23.85 -40.52
N PRO A 33 -19.17 24.99 -41.15
CA PRO A 33 -17.85 25.67 -41.11
C PRO A 33 -17.89 27.25 -41.19
N MET A 34 -16.69 27.90 -41.25
CA MET A 34 -16.34 29.25 -41.82
C MET A 34 -16.73 30.55 -41.03
N GLN A 35 -16.02 31.71 -41.03
CA GLN A 35 -14.75 32.21 -41.59
C GLN A 35 -14.37 33.60 -40.98
N SER A 36 -13.05 33.87 -40.91
CA SER A 36 -12.23 35.12 -40.97
C SER A 36 -12.80 36.55 -40.84
N THR A 37 -12.07 37.44 -40.14
CA THR A 37 -11.32 38.64 -40.66
C THR A 37 -10.78 39.55 -39.52
N GLY A 38 -9.49 39.94 -39.58
CA GLY A 38 -8.92 41.11 -38.85
C GLY A 38 -8.83 42.35 -39.77
N PRO A 39 -7.92 43.34 -39.59
CA PRO A 39 -7.00 43.68 -38.47
C PRO A 39 -6.95 45.21 -38.13
N MET A 40 -6.18 45.67 -37.11
CA MET A 40 -5.39 46.95 -37.15
C MET A 40 -4.51 47.20 -35.90
N GLN A 41 -3.31 47.74 -36.14
CA GLN A 41 -2.23 48.14 -35.22
C GLN A 41 -2.33 49.62 -34.77
N SER A 42 -1.66 49.99 -33.65
CA SER A 42 -0.68 51.13 -33.52
C SER A 42 -0.44 51.51 -32.03
N THR A 43 0.81 51.34 -31.53
CA THR A 43 1.84 52.35 -31.15
C THR A 43 1.75 53.01 -29.75
N THR A 44 2.84 52.88 -28.99
CA THR A 44 3.31 53.53 -27.73
C THR A 44 3.88 54.95 -27.97
N PRO A 45 4.22 55.85 -26.97
CA PRO A 45 5.15 55.59 -25.83
C PRO A 45 5.12 56.46 -24.51
N SER A 46 5.84 55.93 -23.49
CA SER A 46 6.75 56.53 -22.45
C SER A 46 6.36 57.65 -21.45
N SER A 47 6.63 57.45 -20.14
CA SER A 47 7.58 58.25 -19.29
C SER A 47 7.64 57.82 -17.79
N ASP A 48 8.82 58.02 -17.19
CA ASP A 48 9.36 57.53 -15.90
C ASP A 48 8.98 58.30 -14.60
N ILE A 49 9.21 57.68 -13.41
CA ILE A 49 10.11 58.09 -12.28
C ILE A 49 9.67 57.55 -10.88
N ASP A 50 10.47 56.60 -10.37
CA ASP A 50 11.14 56.37 -9.06
C ASP A 50 10.49 56.57 -7.65
N GLY A 51 10.87 55.69 -6.70
CA GLY A 51 10.52 55.81 -5.27
C GLY A 51 10.75 54.65 -4.26
N GLY A 52 11.75 53.77 -4.41
CA GLY A 52 12.51 53.07 -3.34
C GLY A 52 11.86 52.13 -2.28
N LYS A 53 12.38 50.88 -2.17
CA LYS A 53 12.88 50.21 -0.92
C LYS A 53 13.19 48.70 -1.11
N GLY A 54 14.34 48.27 -0.58
CA GLY A 54 14.54 46.91 -0.03
C GLY A 54 15.22 45.88 -0.94
N GLY A 55 16.56 45.81 -0.87
CA GLY A 55 17.35 44.78 -1.55
C GLY A 55 17.28 43.42 -0.85
N ASN A 56 16.57 42.48 -1.46
CA ASN A 56 16.79 41.04 -1.33
C ASN A 56 16.69 40.51 -2.76
N SER A 57 17.83 40.13 -3.36
CA SER A 57 17.95 39.74 -4.75
C SER A 57 17.19 38.44 -5.04
N PHE A 58 15.92 38.57 -5.44
CA PHE A 58 15.21 37.54 -6.19
C PHE A 58 15.71 37.56 -7.63
N ALA A 59 15.97 36.38 -8.19
CA ALA A 59 16.11 36.24 -9.63
C ALA A 59 14.78 36.65 -10.29
N ASP A 60 14.83 37.60 -11.21
CA ASP A 60 13.68 38.13 -11.91
C ASP A 60 13.19 37.12 -12.98
N PHE A 61 12.38 36.16 -12.54
CA PHE A 61 11.75 35.18 -13.42
C PHE A 61 10.68 35.80 -14.32
N SER A 62 10.22 37.02 -14.02
CA SER A 62 9.30 37.75 -14.91
C SER A 62 10.02 38.14 -16.19
N SER A 63 11.25 38.66 -16.08
CA SER A 63 12.12 38.97 -17.23
C SER A 63 12.46 37.72 -18.07
N LEU A 64 12.59 36.55 -17.43
CA LEU A 64 12.87 35.28 -18.14
C LEU A 64 11.60 34.70 -18.80
N MET A 65 10.43 34.85 -18.17
CA MET A 65 9.14 34.51 -18.78
C MET A 65 8.83 35.41 -19.98
N GLU A 66 9.13 36.71 -19.89
CA GLU A 66 8.93 37.67 -20.98
C GLU A 66 9.89 37.41 -22.15
N LEU A 67 11.15 37.03 -21.87
CA LEU A 67 12.09 36.57 -22.90
C LEU A 67 11.58 35.32 -23.62
N ILE A 68 11.08 34.32 -22.89
CA ILE A 68 10.53 33.10 -23.52
C ILE A 68 9.30 33.42 -24.38
N GLN A 69 8.43 34.34 -23.93
CA GLN A 69 7.25 34.77 -24.70
C GLN A 69 7.60 35.60 -25.94
N THR A 70 8.73 36.30 -25.96
CA THR A 70 9.13 37.19 -27.06
C THR A 70 10.12 36.58 -28.04
N THR A 71 10.85 35.53 -27.65
CA THR A 71 11.90 34.91 -28.48
C THR A 71 11.44 33.64 -29.21
N VAL A 72 10.27 33.11 -28.87
CA VAL A 72 9.71 31.90 -29.50
C VAL A 72 8.50 32.29 -30.36
N ASP A 73 8.61 32.01 -31.66
CA ASP A 73 7.59 32.30 -32.67
C ASP A 73 6.25 31.63 -32.29
N PRO A 74 5.12 32.37 -32.13
CA PRO A 74 3.85 31.83 -31.62
C PRO A 74 3.21 30.75 -32.50
N THR A 75 3.75 30.49 -33.69
CA THR A 75 3.15 29.57 -34.67
C THR A 75 3.52 28.09 -34.50
N MET A 76 4.40 27.72 -33.55
CA MET A 76 4.76 26.32 -33.31
C MET A 76 4.11 25.67 -32.07
N TRP A 77 3.26 26.41 -31.34
CA TRP A 77 2.68 25.94 -30.08
C TRP A 77 1.18 25.59 -30.17
N GLU A 78 0.41 26.21 -31.08
CA GLU A 78 -1.04 25.98 -31.20
C GLU A 78 -1.42 24.69 -31.96
N GLU A 79 -0.54 24.09 -32.77
CA GLU A 79 -0.86 22.89 -33.56
C GLU A 79 -0.72 21.54 -32.80
N LEU A 80 -0.28 21.54 -31.53
CA LEU A 80 -0.10 20.31 -30.73
C LEU A 80 -1.07 20.14 -29.55
N GLY A 81 -2.10 20.98 -29.43
CA GLY A 81 -3.31 20.65 -28.64
C GLY A 81 -3.08 20.30 -27.16
N GLY A 82 -2.20 21.01 -26.46
CA GLY A 82 -1.96 20.80 -25.03
C GLY A 82 -2.20 22.06 -24.19
N THR A 83 -3.21 22.05 -23.31
CA THR A 83 -3.39 23.09 -22.29
C THR A 83 -2.36 22.90 -21.17
N SER A 84 -1.27 23.67 -21.17
CA SER A 84 -0.31 23.69 -20.05
C SER A 84 -0.44 25.01 -19.28
N THR A 85 -0.71 24.92 -17.99
CA THR A 85 -0.63 26.03 -17.03
C THR A 85 0.72 25.95 -16.31
N MET A 86 1.44 27.07 -16.22
CA MET A 86 2.74 27.15 -15.54
C MET A 86 2.53 27.26 -14.02
N ALA A 87 3.18 26.40 -13.24
CA ALA A 87 3.24 26.48 -11.78
C ALA A 87 4.71 26.36 -11.32
N PRO A 88 5.13 27.11 -10.28
CA PRO A 88 6.52 27.13 -9.82
C PRO A 88 6.94 25.81 -9.13
N TYR A 89 8.18 25.40 -9.37
CA TYR A 89 8.80 24.15 -8.91
C TYR A 89 10.01 24.42 -8.00
N PRO A 90 10.13 23.80 -6.82
CA PRO A 90 11.39 23.70 -6.08
C PRO A 90 12.20 22.43 -6.47
N GLN A 91 13.51 22.61 -6.63
CA GLN A 91 14.51 21.79 -7.39
C GLN A 91 14.88 20.36 -6.90
N GLY A 92 15.05 19.44 -7.89
CA GLY A 92 15.91 18.22 -7.97
C GLY A 92 15.19 16.84 -7.92
N VAL A 93 15.36 15.79 -8.77
CA VAL A 93 16.00 15.47 -10.08
C VAL A 93 15.11 14.45 -10.83
N LEU A 94 15.00 14.64 -12.17
CA LEU A 94 14.49 13.83 -13.32
C LEU A 94 13.39 12.74 -13.17
N VAL A 95 12.31 12.92 -13.96
CA VAL A 95 11.42 11.84 -14.44
C VAL A 95 11.37 11.92 -15.98
N ASP A 96 11.66 10.80 -16.64
CA ASP A 96 11.49 10.58 -18.09
C ASP A 96 9.99 10.47 -18.44
N PRO A 97 9.50 11.03 -19.56
CA PRO A 97 8.13 10.81 -20.05
C PRO A 97 7.70 9.34 -20.24
N SER A 98 8.58 8.35 -20.05
CA SER A 98 8.30 6.91 -20.23
C SER A 98 7.79 6.13 -19.00
N LYS A 99 7.52 6.76 -17.84
CA LYS A 99 7.06 6.09 -16.59
C LYS A 99 8.00 4.97 -16.05
N THR A 100 9.30 5.01 -16.33
CA THR A 100 10.28 4.02 -15.84
C THR A 100 11.07 4.56 -14.65
N LEU A 101 11.29 3.75 -13.59
CA LEU A 101 12.10 4.12 -12.42
C LEU A 101 13.56 3.64 -12.55
N ALA A 102 14.52 4.51 -12.23
CA ALA A 102 15.93 4.19 -11.99
C ALA A 102 16.37 4.67 -10.59
N ALA A 103 17.26 3.95 -9.91
CA ALA A 103 17.63 4.20 -8.52
C ALA A 103 18.66 5.35 -8.34
N SER A 104 18.53 6.14 -7.28
CA SER A 104 19.60 7.04 -6.77
C SER A 104 19.61 7.14 -5.24
N SER A 105 20.82 7.20 -4.68
CA SER A 105 21.14 7.14 -3.24
C SER A 105 21.12 8.52 -2.55
N VAL A 106 20.66 8.57 -1.29
CA VAL A 106 20.56 9.79 -0.44
C VAL A 106 21.66 9.82 0.62
N SER A 107 22.20 11.02 0.92
CA SER A 107 23.00 11.29 2.14
C SER A 107 22.65 12.65 2.78
N GLU A 108 22.30 12.55 4.07
CA GLU A 108 22.51 13.41 5.26
C GLU A 108 22.24 14.94 5.25
N VAL A 109 21.22 15.43 5.99
CA VAL A 109 21.13 15.94 7.40
C VAL A 109 21.87 17.28 7.71
N ARG A 110 21.14 18.33 8.15
CA ARG A 110 21.18 18.98 9.50
C ARG A 110 20.84 20.49 9.55
N SER A 111 20.18 20.86 10.68
CA SER A 111 20.12 22.17 11.39
C SER A 111 19.01 23.14 10.94
N GLY A 112 18.15 23.76 11.77
CA GLY A 112 17.94 23.83 13.23
C GLY A 112 17.54 25.26 13.65
N LYS A 113 16.40 25.48 14.37
CA LYS A 113 16.19 26.38 15.55
C LYS A 113 14.74 26.83 15.79
N MET A 114 14.34 26.76 17.07
CA MET A 114 13.18 27.36 17.78
C MET A 114 13.35 28.91 17.92
N VAL A 115 12.40 29.81 18.28
CA VAL A 115 11.38 29.96 19.37
C VAL A 115 10.56 31.28 19.05
N PRO A 116 9.74 31.97 19.91
CA PRO A 116 8.61 31.66 20.82
C PRO A 116 7.28 32.44 20.51
N SER A 117 6.29 32.15 21.36
CA SER A 117 4.89 32.57 21.55
C SER A 117 4.58 34.02 21.96
N ASN A 118 3.31 34.45 21.78
CA ASN A 118 2.39 35.14 22.73
C ASN A 118 1.15 35.71 21.97
N SER A 119 -0.12 35.29 22.17
CA SER A 119 -1.13 35.66 23.20
C SER A 119 -1.37 37.19 23.31
N ALA A 120 -2.57 37.80 23.35
CA ALA A 120 -4.01 37.49 23.41
C ALA A 120 -4.76 38.80 22.98
N GLU A 121 -6.01 38.83 22.53
CA GLU A 121 -7.26 39.14 23.29
C GLU A 121 -8.38 39.33 22.23
N LEU A 122 -9.58 38.71 22.26
CA LEU A 122 -10.76 38.78 23.17
C LEU A 122 -11.88 39.72 22.65
N VAL A 123 -13.14 39.28 22.85
CA VAL A 123 -14.45 39.98 22.68
C VAL A 123 -15.04 39.87 21.24
N ASN A 124 -16.20 39.26 20.95
CA ASN A 124 -17.53 39.46 21.56
C ASN A 124 -18.54 38.32 21.24
N ARG A 125 -19.57 38.19 22.09
CA ARG A 125 -20.69 37.19 22.14
C ARG A 125 -21.73 37.40 20.99
N GLN A 126 -22.67 36.53 20.58
CA GLN A 126 -23.54 35.52 21.23
C GLN A 126 -24.39 34.75 20.16
N PRO A 127 -25.41 33.94 20.51
CA PRO A 127 -25.55 32.49 20.32
C PRO A 127 -26.25 32.03 19.00
N THR A 128 -25.93 30.86 18.42
CA THR A 128 -26.90 29.96 17.74
C THR A 128 -26.27 28.72 17.08
N ARG A 129 -27.00 27.59 17.17
CA ARG A 129 -26.76 26.25 16.59
C ARG A 129 -25.41 25.62 16.98
N LEU A 130 -25.45 24.57 17.80
CA LEU A 130 -24.28 23.74 18.08
C LEU A 130 -23.82 23.06 16.78
N MET A 131 -22.98 23.77 16.04
CA MET A 131 -22.03 23.21 15.11
C MET A 131 -21.01 22.41 15.91
N PRO A 132 -20.38 21.38 15.31
CA PRO A 132 -19.25 20.71 15.94
C PRO A 132 -18.22 21.74 16.36
N LYS A 133 -17.89 21.76 17.66
CA LYS A 133 -16.88 22.68 18.20
C LYS A 133 -15.57 22.41 17.43
N PRO A 134 -14.94 23.43 16.83
CA PRO A 134 -13.62 23.26 16.25
C PRO A 134 -12.66 22.80 17.34
N VAL A 135 -11.87 21.77 17.01
CA VAL A 135 -10.75 21.24 17.77
C VAL A 135 -9.95 22.44 18.32
N THR A 136 -9.83 22.58 19.65
CA THR A 136 -9.06 23.68 20.23
C THR A 136 -7.57 23.52 19.89
N LYS A 137 -6.76 24.59 19.88
CA LYS A 137 -5.32 24.48 19.52
C LYS A 137 -4.52 23.45 20.36
N ASP A 138 -4.93 23.19 21.60
CA ASP A 138 -4.33 22.14 22.45
C ASP A 138 -4.71 20.70 22.02
N ASP A 139 -5.70 20.58 21.15
CA ASP A 139 -6.42 19.36 20.76
C ASP A 139 -5.91 18.84 19.39
N GLU A 140 -5.29 19.70 18.57
CA GLU A 140 -4.61 19.31 17.31
C GLU A 140 -3.38 18.43 17.52
N SER A 141 -2.72 18.55 18.67
CA SER A 141 -1.52 17.77 19.02
C SER A 141 -1.79 16.68 20.06
N ALA A 142 -3.00 16.63 20.64
CA ALA A 142 -3.36 15.65 21.66
C ALA A 142 -3.26 14.20 21.14
N TRP A 143 -3.61 13.97 19.88
CA TRP A 143 -3.48 12.64 19.26
C TRP A 143 -2.01 12.20 19.09
N LEU A 144 -1.04 13.12 19.17
CA LEU A 144 0.38 12.77 19.17
C LEU A 144 0.85 12.24 20.52
N GLN A 145 0.08 12.46 21.60
CA GLN A 145 0.47 12.05 22.94
C GLN A 145 0.30 10.55 23.15
N PRO A 146 1.15 9.92 23.98
CA PRO A 146 1.04 8.51 24.31
C PRO A 146 -0.24 8.20 25.09
N SER A 147 -0.77 7.00 24.87
CA SER A 147 -1.93 6.44 25.54
C SER A 147 -1.79 4.92 25.62
N SER A 148 -2.05 4.35 26.80
CA SER A 148 -2.08 2.88 26.93
C SER A 148 -3.25 2.27 26.16
N LEU A 149 -4.34 3.01 26.01
CA LEU A 149 -5.55 2.53 25.39
C LEU A 149 -6.36 3.71 24.81
N ARG A 150 -6.15 3.97 23.53
CA ARG A 150 -6.90 4.94 22.74
C ARG A 150 -8.05 4.25 22.03
N LEU A 151 -9.23 4.87 22.06
CA LEU A 151 -10.40 4.44 21.30
C LEU A 151 -10.62 5.35 20.10
N VAL A 152 -11.03 4.76 18.98
CA VAL A 152 -11.44 5.45 17.76
C VAL A 152 -12.81 4.94 17.33
N SER A 153 -13.76 5.86 17.17
CA SER A 153 -15.10 5.59 16.65
C SER A 153 -15.11 5.70 15.12
N LEU A 154 -15.41 4.59 14.45
CA LEU A 154 -15.49 4.58 12.98
C LEU A 154 -16.75 5.28 12.46
N LYS A 155 -17.86 5.26 13.22
CA LYS A 155 -19.07 6.01 12.88
C LYS A 155 -18.79 7.51 12.87
N ARG A 156 -18.27 8.04 13.99
CA ARG A 156 -18.02 9.47 14.15
C ARG A 156 -16.94 9.96 13.19
N LEU A 157 -15.92 9.15 12.94
CA LEU A 157 -14.92 9.44 11.91
C LEU A 157 -15.58 9.59 10.52
N CYS A 158 -16.49 8.69 10.14
CA CYS A 158 -17.22 8.79 8.88
C CYS A 158 -18.12 10.04 8.81
N ASP A 159 -18.81 10.35 9.90
CA ASP A 159 -19.70 11.52 10.00
C ASP A 159 -18.90 12.82 9.87
N LEU A 160 -17.76 12.93 10.57
CA LEU A 160 -16.89 14.09 10.47
C LEU A 160 -16.21 14.19 9.10
N ARG A 161 -15.77 13.08 8.49
CA ARG A 161 -15.21 13.10 7.12
C ARG A 161 -16.23 13.63 6.11
N ALA A 162 -17.49 13.20 6.21
CA ALA A 162 -18.56 13.73 5.37
C ALA A 162 -18.77 15.24 5.61
N ALA A 163 -18.66 15.70 6.86
CA ALA A 163 -18.75 17.12 7.18
C ALA A 163 -17.59 17.94 6.59
N TYR A 164 -16.35 17.44 6.63
CA TYR A 164 -15.19 18.06 5.96
C TYR A 164 -15.41 18.15 4.45
N GLN A 165 -15.88 17.06 3.82
CA GLN A 165 -16.19 17.03 2.39
C GLN A 165 -17.26 18.06 2.00
N LEU A 166 -18.34 18.17 2.78
CA LEU A 166 -19.40 19.16 2.54
C LEU A 166 -18.91 20.60 2.66
N ARG A 167 -17.89 20.87 3.49
CA ARG A 167 -17.29 22.19 3.65
C ARG A 167 -16.15 22.48 2.67
N GLY A 168 -15.73 21.48 1.87
CA GLY A 168 -14.54 21.60 1.01
C GLY A 168 -13.24 21.76 1.80
N GLU A 169 -13.22 21.29 3.06
CA GLU A 169 -12.07 21.37 3.95
C GLU A 169 -11.30 20.05 3.96
N THR A 170 -9.97 20.13 4.08
CA THR A 170 -9.12 18.96 4.25
C THR A 170 -9.16 18.49 5.72
N PRO A 171 -9.47 17.20 5.99
CA PRO A 171 -9.35 16.66 7.34
C PRO A 171 -7.90 16.75 7.87
N PRO A 172 -7.70 17.01 9.17
CA PRO A 172 -6.35 17.08 9.74
C PRO A 172 -5.65 15.71 9.75
N GLU A 173 -4.32 15.68 9.88
CA GLU A 173 -3.50 14.47 9.83
C GLU A 173 -3.93 13.39 10.83
N SER A 174 -4.52 13.79 11.97
CA SER A 174 -5.08 12.89 12.97
C SER A 174 -6.13 11.95 12.38
N PHE A 175 -6.94 12.40 11.40
CA PHE A 175 -7.90 11.56 10.69
C PHE A 175 -7.22 10.50 9.84
N ALA A 176 -6.21 10.92 9.07
CA ALA A 176 -5.48 10.02 8.18
C ALA A 176 -4.77 8.91 8.99
N CYS A 177 -4.30 9.24 10.20
CA CYS A 177 -3.53 8.36 11.07
C CYS A 177 -4.35 7.66 12.17
N LEU A 178 -5.68 7.66 12.09
CA LEU A 178 -6.59 7.08 13.09
C LEU A 178 -6.21 7.45 14.53
N ALA A 179 -5.99 8.75 14.76
CA ALA A 179 -5.58 9.34 16.03
C ALA A 179 -4.32 8.69 16.62
N GLY A 180 -3.39 8.24 15.78
CA GLY A 180 -2.09 7.73 16.21
C GLY A 180 -2.08 6.27 16.63
N LEU A 181 -3.20 5.54 16.52
CA LEU A 181 -3.24 4.10 16.77
C LEU A 181 -2.16 3.40 15.95
N SER A 182 -1.30 2.62 16.59
CA SER A 182 -0.21 1.88 15.93
C SER A 182 -0.33 0.36 16.09
N ASP A 183 -1.04 -0.07 17.14
CA ASP A 183 -1.42 -1.46 17.34
C ASP A 183 -2.84 -1.56 17.92
N VAL A 184 -3.79 -2.03 17.10
CA VAL A 184 -5.16 -2.32 17.52
C VAL A 184 -5.25 -3.74 18.06
N HIS A 185 -5.48 -3.81 19.37
CA HIS A 185 -5.69 -5.05 20.12
C HIS A 185 -7.17 -5.41 20.22
N PHE A 186 -8.06 -4.41 20.22
CA PHE A 186 -9.49 -4.63 20.41
C PHE A 186 -10.33 -4.03 19.29
N VAL A 187 -11.33 -4.78 18.86
CA VAL A 187 -12.46 -4.29 18.07
C VAL A 187 -13.71 -4.44 18.92
N CYS A 188 -14.36 -3.32 19.26
CA CYS A 188 -15.53 -3.32 20.12
C CYS A 188 -16.79 -3.02 19.30
N LEU A 189 -17.73 -3.95 19.40
CA LEU A 189 -19.10 -3.90 18.91
C LEU A 189 -20.06 -3.78 20.11
N CYS A 190 -19.67 -3.16 21.22
CA CYS A 190 -20.58 -2.97 22.36
C CYS A 190 -21.60 -1.85 22.10
N VAL A 191 -21.22 -0.83 21.34
CA VAL A 191 -22.12 0.24 20.89
C VAL A 191 -22.97 -0.24 19.71
N GLU A 192 -24.25 0.09 19.70
CA GLU A 192 -25.23 -0.46 18.75
C GLU A 192 -24.95 -0.11 17.29
N ASP A 193 -24.54 1.13 17.03
CA ASP A 193 -24.38 1.72 15.70
C ASP A 193 -22.94 2.04 15.31
N ASP A 194 -21.98 1.60 16.11
CA ASP A 194 -20.57 1.93 15.94
C ASP A 194 -19.66 0.70 15.96
N ILE A 195 -18.47 0.88 15.40
CA ILE A 195 -17.36 -0.05 15.50
C ILE A 195 -16.23 0.76 16.14
N LEU A 196 -15.86 0.42 17.37
CA LEU A 196 -14.76 1.08 18.06
C LEU A 196 -13.49 0.27 17.87
N LEU A 197 -12.40 0.95 17.53
CA LEU A 197 -11.07 0.38 17.54
C LEU A 197 -10.39 0.81 18.83
N ALA A 198 -9.75 -0.12 19.54
CA ALA A 198 -8.96 0.23 20.71
C ALA A 198 -7.56 -0.39 20.66
N GLY A 199 -6.57 0.42 21.00
CA GLY A 199 -5.17 0.07 20.87
C GLY A 199 -4.24 1.01 21.61
N SER A 200 -2.96 0.65 21.67
CA SER A 200 -1.95 1.50 22.30
C SER A 200 -1.44 2.59 21.34
N VAL A 201 -0.98 3.69 21.93
CA VAL A 201 -0.23 4.76 21.25
C VAL A 201 1.00 5.07 22.10
N GLY A 202 2.19 4.82 21.56
CA GLY A 202 3.47 5.10 22.22
C GLY A 202 3.86 6.57 22.23
N GLY A 203 3.06 7.43 21.59
CA GLY A 203 3.39 8.79 21.19
C GLY A 203 3.72 8.79 19.70
N VAL A 204 3.30 9.82 18.97
CA VAL A 204 3.44 9.86 17.52
C VAL A 204 4.55 10.82 17.12
N VAL A 205 5.48 10.33 16.31
CA VAL A 205 6.55 11.12 15.69
C VAL A 205 6.42 11.07 14.18
N ARG A 206 6.78 12.18 13.53
CA ARG A 206 6.87 12.25 12.07
C ARG A 206 8.27 11.82 11.63
N ASP A 207 8.33 10.83 10.75
CA ASP A 207 9.55 10.36 10.09
C ASP A 207 9.38 10.48 8.56
N GLY A 208 9.88 11.59 8.01
CA GLY A 208 9.63 11.99 6.63
C GLY A 208 8.13 12.18 6.35
N ASN A 209 7.58 11.36 5.45
CA ASN A 209 6.17 11.37 5.06
C ASN A 209 5.31 10.37 5.87
N TRP A 210 5.90 9.69 6.85
CA TRP A 210 5.21 8.69 7.68
C TRP A 210 5.05 9.18 9.12
N PHE A 211 3.96 8.75 9.74
CA PHE A 211 3.76 8.88 11.18
C PHE A 211 4.03 7.52 11.84
N ARG A 212 4.77 7.56 12.94
CA ARG A 212 5.17 6.36 13.66
C ARG A 212 4.99 6.51 15.15
N ASP A 213 4.78 5.35 15.75
CA ASP A 213 4.81 5.17 17.17
C ASP A 213 6.24 5.28 17.71
N ALA A 214 6.45 6.23 18.62
CA ALA A 214 7.76 6.54 19.18
C ALA A 214 8.33 5.41 20.05
N ARG A 215 7.49 4.52 20.59
CA ARG A 215 7.93 3.43 21.46
C ARG A 215 8.18 2.15 20.69
N SER A 216 7.23 1.76 19.85
CA SER A 216 7.29 0.50 19.09
C SER A 216 7.97 0.64 17.73
N GLY A 217 8.15 1.87 17.24
CA GLY A 217 8.64 2.13 15.89
C GLY A 217 7.63 1.80 14.79
N ARG A 218 6.43 1.32 15.13
CA ARG A 218 5.41 0.90 14.17
C ARG A 218 4.81 2.10 13.45
N SER A 219 4.44 1.93 12.18
CA SER A 219 3.62 2.92 11.47
C SER A 219 2.29 3.10 12.17
N THR A 220 1.79 4.33 12.24
CA THR A 220 0.38 4.54 12.62
C THR A 220 -0.52 3.85 11.61
N MET A 221 -1.63 3.32 12.08
CA MET A 221 -2.73 2.85 11.25
C MET A 221 -3.26 4.00 10.41
N ARG A 222 -3.67 3.66 9.19
CA ARG A 222 -4.18 4.65 8.25
C ARG A 222 -5.61 4.38 7.84
N LEU A 223 -6.36 5.47 7.67
CA LEU A 223 -7.76 5.40 7.25
C LEU A 223 -7.93 4.84 5.83
N ASP A 224 -7.04 5.19 4.90
CA ASP A 224 -7.04 4.68 3.53
C ASP A 224 -6.83 3.16 3.47
N PHE A 225 -5.96 2.61 4.33
CA PHE A 225 -5.77 1.16 4.46
C PHE A 225 -7.03 0.49 4.98
N LEU A 226 -7.64 1.07 6.01
CA LEU A 226 -8.90 0.59 6.57
C LEU A 226 -10.01 0.59 5.51
N GLN A 227 -10.13 1.67 4.74
CA GLN A 227 -11.09 1.80 3.63
C GLN A 227 -10.88 0.75 2.54
N ALA A 228 -9.64 0.54 2.10
CA ALA A 228 -9.30 -0.50 1.11
C ALA A 228 -9.73 -1.89 1.61
N CYS A 229 -9.48 -2.21 2.88
CA CYS A 229 -9.89 -3.48 3.48
C CYS A 229 -11.42 -3.62 3.62
N PHE A 230 -12.13 -2.55 3.99
CA PHE A 230 -13.60 -2.57 4.03
C PHE A 230 -14.22 -2.67 2.63
N ALA A 231 -13.62 -2.03 1.62
CA ALA A 231 -14.03 -2.16 0.22
C ALA A 231 -13.83 -3.60 -0.27
N SER A 232 -12.70 -4.23 0.05
CA SER A 232 -12.44 -5.64 -0.23
C SER A 232 -13.47 -6.57 0.40
N VAL A 233 -13.82 -6.34 1.67
CA VAL A 233 -14.88 -7.08 2.36
C VAL A 233 -16.26 -6.87 1.71
N ALA A 234 -16.58 -5.64 1.30
CA ALA A 234 -17.85 -5.31 0.66
C ALA A 234 -17.98 -5.96 -0.73
N ASN A 235 -16.89 -5.96 -1.50
CA ASN A 235 -16.82 -6.53 -2.84
C ASN A 235 -16.55 -8.05 -2.85
N GLN A 236 -16.22 -8.63 -1.70
CA GLN A 236 -15.85 -10.04 -1.53
C GLN A 236 -14.63 -10.47 -2.38
N SER A 237 -13.79 -9.51 -2.75
CA SER A 237 -12.62 -9.70 -3.59
C SER A 237 -11.35 -9.33 -2.83
N PRO A 238 -10.27 -10.13 -2.92
CA PRO A 238 -8.97 -9.71 -2.44
C PRO A 238 -8.41 -8.58 -3.32
N PHE A 239 -7.41 -7.88 -2.81
CA PHE A 239 -6.65 -6.89 -3.56
C PHE A 239 -5.15 -7.10 -3.34
N GLY A 240 -4.34 -6.47 -4.15
CA GLY A 240 -2.91 -6.73 -4.11
C GLY A 240 -2.13 -6.12 -5.27
N CYS A 241 -0.90 -6.57 -5.40
CA CYS A 241 -0.08 -6.31 -6.57
C CYS A 241 0.73 -7.54 -6.98
N THR A 242 1.19 -7.55 -8.23
CA THR A 242 2.22 -8.47 -8.72
C THR A 242 3.30 -7.71 -9.48
N ILE A 243 4.51 -8.26 -9.45
CA ILE A 243 5.61 -7.86 -10.33
C ILE A 243 6.13 -9.13 -10.97
N ASP A 244 5.73 -9.37 -12.21
CA ASP A 244 5.95 -10.63 -12.90
C ASP A 244 6.65 -10.40 -14.26
N PRO A 245 7.62 -11.25 -14.63
CA PRO A 245 8.20 -11.22 -15.97
C PRO A 245 7.16 -11.66 -17.01
N GLU A 246 7.28 -11.15 -18.23
CA GLU A 246 6.42 -11.59 -19.33
C GLU A 246 6.74 -13.04 -19.75
N THR A 247 5.73 -13.73 -20.29
CA THR A 247 5.85 -15.13 -20.74
C THR A 247 7.02 -15.34 -21.72
N ASP A 248 7.21 -14.41 -22.66
CA ASP A 248 8.29 -14.51 -23.64
C ASP A 248 9.65 -14.18 -23.01
N GLY A 249 9.69 -13.26 -22.04
CA GLY A 249 10.87 -12.99 -21.22
C GLY A 249 11.33 -14.22 -20.43
N ILE A 250 10.39 -14.98 -19.84
CA ILE A 250 10.69 -16.24 -19.15
C ILE A 250 11.30 -17.27 -20.11
N LYS A 251 10.72 -17.45 -21.30
CA LYS A 251 11.25 -18.40 -22.30
C LYS A 251 12.66 -18.01 -22.75
N ALA A 252 12.90 -16.73 -23.02
CA ALA A 252 14.21 -16.23 -23.38
C ALA A 252 15.23 -16.46 -22.26
N ALA A 253 14.84 -16.17 -21.01
CA ALA A 253 15.66 -16.38 -19.82
C ALA A 253 16.04 -17.86 -19.62
N MET A 254 15.12 -18.80 -19.86
CA MET A 254 15.41 -20.24 -19.79
C MET A 254 16.47 -20.68 -20.80
N VAL A 255 16.40 -20.16 -22.03
CA VAL A 255 17.42 -20.44 -23.07
C VAL A 255 18.79 -19.88 -22.67
N ILE A 256 18.82 -18.67 -22.10
CA ILE A 256 20.07 -18.06 -21.60
C ILE A 256 20.62 -18.84 -20.40
N ALA A 257 19.77 -19.27 -19.46
CA ALA A 257 20.18 -20.08 -18.31
C ALA A 257 20.83 -21.40 -18.73
N GLN A 258 20.29 -22.09 -19.74
CA GLN A 258 20.92 -23.29 -20.31
C GLN A 258 22.32 -23.00 -20.87
N LYS A 259 22.46 -21.93 -21.66
CA LYS A 259 23.77 -21.51 -22.21
C LYS A 259 24.80 -21.19 -21.11
N ILE A 260 24.36 -20.66 -19.96
CA ILE A 260 25.23 -20.37 -18.83
C ILE A 260 25.64 -21.65 -18.09
N ASN A 261 24.72 -22.59 -17.95
CA ASN A 261 25.00 -23.91 -17.34
C ASN A 261 25.97 -24.73 -18.18
N ASP A 262 25.83 -24.66 -19.51
CA ASP A 262 26.71 -25.35 -20.47
C ASP A 262 28.05 -24.61 -20.70
N GLY A 263 28.28 -23.48 -20.01
CA GLY A 263 29.52 -22.70 -20.08
C GLY A 263 29.70 -21.87 -21.36
N SER A 264 28.67 -21.75 -22.20
CA SER A 264 28.68 -20.95 -23.43
C SER A 264 28.64 -19.43 -23.18
N ILE A 265 28.16 -19.02 -22.01
CA ILE A 265 28.15 -17.61 -21.56
C ILE A 265 29.07 -17.49 -20.35
N ALA A 266 29.99 -16.51 -20.41
CA ALA A 266 30.90 -16.20 -19.32
C ALA A 266 30.13 -15.77 -18.06
N GLN A 267 30.71 -16.06 -16.89
CA GLN A 267 30.04 -15.79 -15.62
C GLN A 267 29.76 -14.31 -15.42
N GLU A 268 30.73 -13.44 -15.75
CA GLU A 268 30.56 -11.99 -15.56
C GLU A 268 29.46 -11.41 -16.45
N ALA A 269 29.16 -12.06 -17.58
CA ALA A 269 28.10 -11.63 -18.51
C ALA A 269 26.73 -12.24 -18.17
N SER A 270 26.66 -13.20 -17.25
CA SER A 270 25.48 -14.03 -17.04
C SER A 270 24.29 -13.27 -16.44
N GLU A 271 24.50 -12.46 -15.40
CA GLU A 271 23.44 -11.65 -14.78
C GLU A 271 22.88 -10.62 -15.76
N LYS A 272 23.76 -9.94 -16.51
CA LYS A 272 23.37 -8.98 -17.56
C LYS A 272 22.56 -9.67 -18.67
N ALA A 273 23.03 -10.80 -19.18
CA ALA A 273 22.36 -11.53 -20.25
C ALA A 273 20.96 -12.04 -19.84
N LEU A 274 20.80 -12.49 -18.59
CA LEU A 274 19.49 -12.90 -18.07
C LEU A 274 18.55 -11.73 -17.84
N ARG A 275 19.04 -10.62 -17.29
CA ARG A 275 18.25 -9.40 -17.11
C ARG A 275 17.78 -8.85 -18.45
N GLU A 276 18.63 -8.83 -19.46
CA GLU A 276 18.27 -8.43 -20.83
C GLU A 276 17.25 -9.39 -21.46
N ALA A 277 17.41 -10.70 -21.24
CA ALA A 277 16.48 -11.71 -21.77
C ALA A 277 15.09 -11.65 -21.11
N LEU A 278 15.02 -11.35 -19.80
CA LEU A 278 13.75 -11.20 -19.10
C LEU A 278 12.99 -9.93 -19.48
N ALA A 279 13.72 -8.91 -19.94
CA ALA A 279 13.22 -7.56 -20.16
C ALA A 279 12.61 -6.95 -18.89
N MET A 280 11.75 -5.95 -19.06
CA MET A 280 11.01 -5.32 -17.96
C MET A 280 9.95 -6.27 -17.42
N GLN A 281 9.75 -6.28 -16.11
CA GLN A 281 8.66 -6.98 -15.45
C GLN A 281 7.44 -6.07 -15.41
N ARG A 282 6.28 -6.67 -15.66
CA ARG A 282 5.00 -5.97 -15.58
C ARG A 282 4.58 -5.83 -14.12
N VAL A 283 4.16 -4.63 -13.76
CA VAL A 283 3.52 -4.32 -12.48
C VAL A 283 2.02 -4.31 -12.68
N GLU A 284 1.29 -5.05 -11.85
CA GLU A 284 -0.17 -5.04 -11.84
C GLU A 284 -0.67 -4.80 -10.43
N VAL A 285 -1.50 -3.77 -10.24
CA VAL A 285 -2.27 -3.55 -9.01
C VAL A 285 -3.72 -3.91 -9.29
N PHE A 286 -4.32 -4.72 -8.41
CA PHE A 286 -5.68 -5.22 -8.60
C PHE A 286 -6.52 -5.06 -7.33
N GLY A 287 -7.83 -4.95 -7.50
CA GLY A 287 -8.81 -4.82 -6.41
C GLY A 287 -8.89 -3.44 -5.75
N ILE A 288 -7.94 -2.55 -6.03
CA ILE A 288 -7.93 -1.13 -5.65
C ILE A 288 -7.30 -0.29 -6.79
N PRO A 289 -7.54 1.04 -6.86
CA PRO A 289 -6.85 1.90 -7.81
C PRO A 289 -5.33 1.94 -7.55
N ALA A 290 -4.55 1.91 -8.63
CA ALA A 290 -3.09 1.87 -8.57
C ALA A 290 -2.51 3.18 -8.05
N GLU A 291 -3.18 4.30 -8.32
CA GLU A 291 -2.78 5.66 -7.97
C GLU A 291 -3.04 5.99 -6.49
N THR A 292 -3.03 4.99 -5.61
CA THR A 292 -3.24 5.15 -4.17
C THR A 292 -1.95 4.86 -3.41
N MET A 293 -1.84 5.40 -2.19
CA MET A 293 -0.72 5.08 -1.28
C MET A 293 -0.65 3.56 -1.04
N THR A 294 -1.82 2.91 -0.89
CA THR A 294 -1.90 1.44 -0.73
C THR A 294 -1.31 0.72 -1.93
N GLY A 295 -1.65 1.13 -3.16
CA GLY A 295 -1.08 0.58 -4.40
C GLY A 295 0.43 0.71 -4.45
N TYR A 296 0.94 1.93 -4.22
CA TYR A 296 2.37 2.22 -4.19
C TYR A 296 3.12 1.41 -3.12
N LEU A 297 2.58 1.36 -1.89
CA LEU A 297 3.20 0.63 -0.78
C LEU A 297 3.34 -0.86 -1.10
N MET A 298 2.31 -1.49 -1.66
CA MET A 298 2.35 -2.92 -2.01
C MET A 298 3.42 -3.21 -3.06
N VAL A 299 3.48 -2.41 -4.13
CA VAL A 299 4.48 -2.57 -5.21
C VAL A 299 5.90 -2.36 -4.67
N LYS A 300 6.10 -1.31 -3.86
CA LYS A 300 7.38 -1.06 -3.19
C LYS A 300 7.81 -2.22 -2.31
N ALA A 301 6.90 -2.74 -1.50
CA ALA A 301 7.19 -3.84 -0.59
C ALA A 301 7.51 -5.15 -1.31
N ASP A 302 6.78 -5.48 -2.37
CA ASP A 302 7.06 -6.65 -3.20
C ASP A 302 8.44 -6.56 -3.84
N ARG A 303 8.75 -5.43 -4.50
CA ARG A 303 10.06 -5.21 -5.12
C ARG A 303 11.20 -5.34 -4.10
N HIS A 304 11.07 -4.66 -2.95
CA HIS A 304 12.12 -4.69 -1.94
C HIS A 304 12.29 -6.07 -1.28
N MET A 305 11.20 -6.82 -1.11
CA MET A 305 11.28 -8.19 -0.58
C MET A 305 12.06 -9.10 -1.52
N LYS A 306 11.89 -8.94 -2.83
CA LYS A 306 12.67 -9.66 -3.86
C LYS A 306 14.14 -9.26 -3.82
N GLU A 307 14.44 -7.98 -3.63
CA GLU A 307 15.81 -7.49 -3.47
C GLU A 307 16.49 -8.05 -2.21
N LEU A 308 15.76 -8.16 -1.08
CA LEU A 308 16.25 -8.82 0.14
C LEU A 308 16.49 -10.32 -0.08
N ALA A 309 15.53 -11.02 -0.68
CA ALA A 309 15.65 -12.45 -0.95
C ALA A 309 16.85 -12.79 -1.84
N LEU A 310 17.21 -11.87 -2.76
CA LEU A 310 18.32 -12.02 -3.69
C LEU A 310 19.64 -11.36 -3.20
N GLY A 311 19.70 -10.95 -1.93
CA GLY A 311 20.92 -10.38 -1.32
C GLY A 311 21.35 -9.02 -1.88
N LYS A 312 20.46 -8.28 -2.55
CA LYS A 312 20.73 -6.94 -3.10
C LYS A 312 20.62 -5.85 -2.02
N HIS A 313 19.90 -6.12 -0.95
CA HIS A 313 19.81 -5.27 0.23
C HIS A 313 20.16 -6.07 1.50
N PRO A 314 20.76 -5.42 2.51
CA PRO A 314 21.19 -6.12 3.71
C PRO A 314 20.00 -6.60 4.54
N LEU A 315 20.02 -7.86 4.95
CA LEU A 315 19.13 -8.39 5.97
C LEU A 315 19.69 -8.10 7.37
N PRO A 316 18.84 -8.06 8.42
CA PRO A 316 19.30 -7.97 9.81
C PRO A 316 20.25 -9.11 10.17
N ARG A 317 21.02 -8.93 11.26
CA ARG A 317 21.89 -10.00 11.77
C ARG A 317 21.09 -11.28 12.01
N ASN A 318 21.62 -12.42 11.56
CA ASN A 318 21.04 -13.77 11.62
C ASN A 318 19.85 -14.04 10.69
N ALA A 319 19.37 -13.03 9.94
CA ALA A 319 18.45 -13.27 8.84
C ALA A 319 19.25 -13.61 7.57
N GLU A 320 18.77 -14.61 6.85
CA GLU A 320 19.46 -15.23 5.72
C GLU A 320 18.73 -14.91 4.42
N ASP A 321 19.50 -14.69 3.34
CA ASP A 321 18.92 -14.57 2.02
C ASP A 321 18.62 -15.96 1.41
N TYR A 322 18.00 -15.99 0.24
CA TYR A 322 17.63 -17.26 -0.38
C TYR A 322 18.85 -18.09 -0.81
N PHE A 323 19.97 -17.45 -1.17
CA PHE A 323 21.18 -18.16 -1.55
C PHE A 323 21.84 -18.82 -0.34
N ASP A 324 21.82 -18.17 0.84
CA ASP A 324 22.25 -18.78 2.10
C ASP A 324 21.43 -20.05 2.40
N ALA A 325 20.10 -19.99 2.21
CA ALA A 325 19.22 -21.15 2.37
C ALA A 325 19.55 -22.31 1.39
N ILE A 326 19.96 -22.01 0.15
CA ILE A 326 20.46 -23.02 -0.79
C ILE A 326 21.76 -23.64 -0.27
N GLU A 327 22.69 -22.82 0.22
CA GLU A 327 23.99 -23.30 0.74
C GLU A 327 23.81 -24.29 1.90
N HIS A 328 22.82 -24.08 2.77
CA HIS A 328 22.47 -25.01 3.85
C HIS A 328 21.93 -26.36 3.36
N ARG A 329 21.39 -26.42 2.14
CA ARG A 329 20.81 -27.64 1.55
C ARG A 329 21.68 -28.29 0.49
N LEU A 330 22.96 -27.93 0.38
CA LEU A 330 23.82 -28.46 -0.68
C LEU A 330 23.86 -29.98 -0.76
N SER A 331 23.85 -30.68 0.37
CA SER A 331 23.81 -32.15 0.39
C SER A 331 22.56 -32.77 -0.25
N GLN A 332 21.49 -31.99 -0.43
CA GLN A 332 20.23 -32.39 -1.07
C GLN A 332 20.20 -32.05 -2.56
N GLY A 333 21.27 -31.44 -3.07
CA GLY A 333 21.38 -30.95 -4.44
C GLY A 333 20.90 -29.50 -4.58
N ILE A 334 21.37 -28.87 -5.64
CA ILE A 334 20.99 -27.52 -6.05
C ILE A 334 19.59 -27.54 -6.68
N PRO A 335 18.70 -26.56 -6.37
CA PRO A 335 17.43 -26.42 -7.07
C PRO A 335 17.64 -26.17 -8.58
N ASP A 336 16.89 -26.91 -9.41
CA ASP A 336 16.89 -26.74 -10.87
C ASP A 336 15.95 -25.61 -11.35
N ASN A 337 15.17 -25.02 -10.42
CA ASN A 337 14.22 -23.94 -10.73
C ASN A 337 14.91 -22.58 -10.82
N LEU A 338 14.66 -21.85 -11.90
CA LEU A 338 15.16 -20.50 -12.13
C LEU A 338 14.35 -19.41 -11.40
N LEU A 339 13.11 -19.72 -11.01
CA LEU A 339 12.15 -18.77 -10.44
C LEU A 339 11.97 -18.98 -8.93
N LEU A 340 12.24 -17.93 -8.15
CA LEU A 340 11.87 -17.81 -6.74
C LEU A 340 10.57 -17.01 -6.66
N ARG A 341 9.46 -17.63 -6.23
CA ARG A 341 8.16 -16.96 -6.16
C ARG A 341 7.69 -16.73 -4.74
N LEU A 342 7.67 -15.46 -4.34
CA LEU A 342 7.44 -15.02 -2.96
C LEU A 342 6.22 -14.11 -2.85
N TRP A 343 5.46 -14.23 -1.76
CA TRP A 343 4.26 -13.43 -1.55
C TRP A 343 4.14 -12.94 -0.12
N PHE A 344 3.87 -11.66 0.06
CA PHE A 344 3.27 -11.20 1.31
C PHE A 344 1.79 -11.57 1.34
N THR A 345 1.38 -12.20 2.43
CA THR A 345 0.01 -12.68 2.65
C THR A 345 -0.39 -12.49 4.10
N ALA A 346 -1.68 -12.66 4.38
CA ALA A 346 -2.16 -12.64 5.76
C ALA A 346 -1.61 -13.84 6.56
N ALA A 347 -1.15 -13.54 7.77
CA ALA A 347 -0.99 -14.54 8.82
C ALA A 347 -2.30 -14.65 9.61
N GLU A 348 -2.71 -15.87 9.96
CA GLU A 348 -3.93 -16.07 10.76
C GLU A 348 -3.69 -15.58 12.20
N ARG A 349 -4.44 -14.55 12.60
CA ARG A 349 -4.41 -14.01 13.96
C ARG A 349 -5.36 -14.77 14.87
N SER A 350 -4.97 -14.89 16.13
CA SER A 350 -5.84 -15.42 17.17
C SER A 350 -6.93 -14.41 17.49
N LEU A 351 -8.18 -14.88 17.54
CA LEU A 351 -9.34 -14.09 17.92
C LEU A 351 -9.95 -14.64 19.21
N ARG A 352 -10.01 -13.80 20.24
CA ARG A 352 -10.79 -14.06 21.45
C ARG A 352 -11.94 -13.07 21.57
N PHE A 353 -13.04 -13.46 22.20
CA PHE A 353 -14.16 -12.56 22.42
C PHE A 353 -14.83 -12.81 23.77
N ASP A 354 -15.51 -11.79 24.29
CA ASP A 354 -16.32 -11.89 25.50
C ASP A 354 -17.59 -12.75 25.25
N PRO A 355 -18.22 -13.32 26.29
CA PRO A 355 -19.43 -14.15 26.10
C PRO A 355 -20.56 -13.47 25.32
N GLY A 356 -20.65 -12.14 25.36
CA GLY A 356 -21.62 -11.35 24.61
C GLY A 356 -21.28 -11.13 23.13
N GLN A 357 -20.08 -11.52 22.67
CA GLN A 357 -19.55 -11.24 21.32
C GLN A 357 -19.59 -9.74 20.98
N THR A 358 -19.30 -8.90 21.96
CA THR A 358 -19.31 -7.45 21.84
C THR A 358 -17.91 -6.83 21.86
N VAL A 359 -16.90 -7.57 22.31
CA VAL A 359 -15.51 -7.12 22.41
C VAL A 359 -14.62 -8.25 21.92
N PHE A 360 -13.80 -7.93 20.92
CA PHE A 360 -12.93 -8.88 20.25
C PHE A 360 -11.48 -8.49 20.49
N HIS A 361 -10.66 -9.42 20.97
CA HIS A 361 -9.23 -9.26 21.16
C HIS A 361 -8.46 -10.00 20.06
N LEU A 362 -7.60 -9.26 19.35
CA LEU A 362 -6.75 -9.74 18.28
C LEU A 362 -5.31 -9.91 18.78
N SER A 363 -4.66 -11.02 18.43
CA SER A 363 -3.27 -11.28 18.81
C SER A 363 -2.48 -11.99 17.72
N GLY A 364 -1.17 -11.75 17.69
CA GLY A 364 -0.25 -12.28 16.68
C GLY A 364 -0.02 -11.31 15.52
N THR A 365 1.06 -11.56 14.77
CA THR A 365 1.46 -10.81 13.57
C THR A 365 0.42 -10.98 12.47
N SER A 366 0.09 -9.90 11.75
CA SER A 366 -0.98 -9.88 10.74
C SER A 366 -0.51 -10.30 9.35
N ILE A 367 0.80 -10.29 9.12
CA ILE A 367 1.45 -10.54 7.83
C ILE A 367 2.44 -11.69 7.94
N ARG A 368 2.63 -12.43 6.85
CA ARG A 368 3.73 -13.36 6.65
C ARG A 368 4.17 -13.38 5.20
N LEU A 369 5.43 -13.75 4.98
CA LEU A 369 5.92 -14.21 3.70
C LEU A 369 5.46 -15.65 3.46
N SER A 370 5.14 -15.98 2.20
CA SER A 370 4.79 -17.34 1.75
C SER A 370 5.46 -17.64 0.40
N ALA A 371 5.86 -18.90 0.20
CA ALA A 371 6.29 -19.39 -1.12
C ALA A 371 5.08 -19.81 -1.98
N GLU A 372 5.23 -19.80 -3.31
CA GLU A 372 4.19 -20.24 -4.26
C GLU A 372 3.66 -21.64 -3.99
N ASN A 373 4.54 -22.57 -3.61
CA ASN A 373 4.17 -23.97 -3.36
C ASN A 373 3.15 -24.11 -2.22
N GLU A 374 3.29 -23.32 -1.15
CA GLU A 374 2.31 -23.26 -0.06
C GLU A 374 0.99 -22.63 -0.53
N ARG A 375 1.07 -21.60 -1.38
CA ARG A 375 -0.11 -20.88 -1.88
C ARG A 375 -0.95 -21.73 -2.83
N ALA A 376 -0.33 -22.44 -3.77
CA ALA A 376 -1.03 -23.31 -4.73
C ALA A 376 -1.77 -24.45 -3.99
N GLN A 377 -1.12 -25.02 -2.97
CA GLN A 377 -1.74 -26.00 -2.08
C GLN A 377 -2.91 -25.38 -1.27
N ALA A 378 -2.74 -24.16 -0.75
CA ALA A 378 -3.78 -23.46 0.01
C ALA A 378 -4.95 -22.91 -0.84
N SER A 379 -4.73 -22.63 -2.14
CA SER A 379 -5.76 -22.18 -3.08
C SER A 379 -6.52 -23.33 -3.75
N GLY A 380 -6.11 -24.57 -3.51
CA GLY A 380 -6.72 -25.77 -4.10
C GLY A 380 -6.33 -26.03 -5.55
N GLN A 381 -5.40 -25.25 -6.13
CA GLN A 381 -4.86 -25.52 -7.46
C GLN A 381 -3.74 -26.57 -7.37
N ARG A 382 -4.06 -27.81 -7.77
CA ARG A 382 -3.09 -28.90 -7.91
C ARG A 382 -2.29 -28.76 -9.22
N GLY A 383 -1.38 -27.78 -9.28
CA GLY A 383 -0.30 -27.78 -10.26
C GLY A 383 0.78 -28.79 -9.87
N PHE A 384 1.69 -29.13 -10.79
CA PHE A 384 2.93 -29.86 -10.44
C PHE A 384 3.79 -28.96 -9.55
N VAL A 385 3.56 -29.03 -8.24
CA VAL A 385 4.31 -28.29 -7.23
C VAL A 385 5.69 -28.95 -7.10
N THR A 386 6.68 -28.45 -7.81
CA THR A 386 8.09 -28.76 -7.50
C THR A 386 8.39 -28.08 -6.17
N VAL A 387 8.35 -28.87 -5.08
CA VAL A 387 8.69 -28.38 -3.74
C VAL A 387 10.16 -28.00 -3.75
N ASP A 388 10.45 -26.71 -3.66
CA ASP A 388 11.78 -26.18 -3.36
C ASP A 388 11.91 -26.01 -1.83
N PRO A 389 12.64 -26.89 -1.15
CA PRO A 389 12.78 -26.82 0.30
C PRO A 389 13.59 -25.59 0.76
N ALA A 390 14.50 -25.06 -0.06
CA ALA A 390 15.25 -23.85 0.27
C ALA A 390 14.33 -22.62 0.35
N SER A 391 13.29 -22.56 -0.50
CA SER A 391 12.24 -21.53 -0.40
C SER A 391 11.49 -21.62 0.93
N GLY A 392 11.27 -22.83 1.45
CA GLY A 392 10.65 -23.05 2.76
C GLY A 392 11.50 -22.49 3.90
N ASP A 393 12.79 -22.86 3.93
CA ASP A 393 13.73 -22.40 4.96
C ASP A 393 13.90 -20.88 4.94
N PHE A 394 14.05 -20.30 3.75
CA PHE A 394 14.12 -18.85 3.59
C PHE A 394 12.86 -18.16 4.12
N VAL A 395 11.67 -18.63 3.76
CA VAL A 395 10.40 -18.06 4.22
C VAL A 395 10.25 -18.19 5.74
N GLU A 396 10.63 -19.33 6.30
CA GLU A 396 10.60 -19.54 7.75
C GLU A 396 11.57 -18.58 8.46
N ASN A 397 12.82 -18.51 8.02
CA ASN A 397 13.83 -17.59 8.57
C ASN A 397 13.38 -16.12 8.46
N PHE A 398 12.85 -15.72 7.30
CA PHE A 398 12.35 -14.36 7.06
C PHE A 398 11.20 -14.01 8.02
N ASN A 399 10.26 -14.93 8.23
CA ASN A 399 9.14 -14.73 9.13
C ASN A 399 9.57 -14.71 10.61
N GLN A 400 10.55 -15.54 11.00
CA GLN A 400 11.13 -15.52 12.36
C GLN A 400 11.82 -14.18 12.67
N HIS A 401 12.42 -13.53 11.67
CA HIS A 401 13.11 -12.25 11.81
C HIS A 401 12.26 -11.04 11.41
N TRP A 402 10.94 -11.19 11.26
CA TRP A 402 10.05 -10.13 10.77
C TRP A 402 10.17 -8.82 11.56
N ASP A 403 10.25 -8.89 12.89
CA ASP A 403 10.35 -7.70 13.75
C ASP A 403 11.64 -6.91 13.49
N ALA A 404 12.76 -7.61 13.29
CA ALA A 404 14.03 -6.98 12.96
C ALA A 404 14.03 -6.39 11.54
N ILE A 405 13.44 -7.10 10.58
CA ILE A 405 13.34 -6.67 9.17
C ILE A 405 12.45 -5.42 9.07
N SER A 406 11.28 -5.44 9.70
CA SER A 406 10.32 -4.33 9.67
C SER A 406 10.83 -3.10 10.42
N SER A 407 11.66 -3.28 11.45
CA SER A 407 12.36 -2.19 12.12
C SER A 407 13.44 -1.56 11.25
N GLY A 408 14.19 -2.36 10.48
CA GLY A 408 15.22 -1.87 9.56
C GLY A 408 14.65 -1.17 8.31
N TYR A 409 13.47 -1.60 7.86
CA TYR A 409 12.80 -1.10 6.66
C TYR A 409 11.37 -0.66 6.98
N PRO A 410 11.16 0.58 7.41
CA PRO A 410 9.91 0.92 8.12
C PRO A 410 8.62 0.92 7.30
N PHE A 411 8.71 0.95 5.97
CA PHE A 411 7.53 0.77 5.13
C PHE A 411 6.95 -0.64 5.27
N TYR A 412 7.71 -1.64 5.74
CA TYR A 412 7.14 -2.93 6.11
C TYR A 412 6.24 -2.85 7.34
N SER A 413 6.49 -1.94 8.27
CA SER A 413 5.54 -1.70 9.36
C SER A 413 4.23 -1.07 8.84
N ALA A 414 4.31 -0.18 7.85
CA ALA A 414 3.11 0.31 7.17
C ALA A 414 2.37 -0.83 6.44
N LEU A 415 3.09 -1.76 5.80
CA LEU A 415 2.50 -2.94 5.18
C LEU A 415 1.83 -3.84 6.23
N GLU A 416 2.45 -4.09 7.37
CA GLU A 416 1.84 -4.84 8.47
C GLU A 416 0.55 -4.17 8.97
N SER A 417 0.53 -2.84 9.03
CA SER A 417 -0.66 -2.05 9.39
C SER A 417 -1.81 -2.21 8.39
N LEU A 418 -1.51 -2.40 7.10
CA LEU A 418 -2.50 -2.78 6.08
C LEU A 418 -3.11 -4.15 6.38
N PHE A 419 -2.31 -5.16 6.75
CA PHE A 419 -2.83 -6.47 7.14
C PHE A 419 -3.57 -6.45 8.50
N GLN A 420 -3.19 -5.53 9.40
CA GLN A 420 -3.95 -5.28 10.62
C GLN A 420 -5.32 -4.68 10.31
N SER A 421 -5.39 -3.73 9.38
CA SER A 421 -6.65 -3.18 8.84
C SER A 421 -7.53 -4.27 8.22
N ALA A 422 -6.92 -5.22 7.50
CA ALA A 422 -7.63 -6.38 6.94
C ALA A 422 -8.22 -7.28 8.04
N SER A 423 -7.51 -7.45 9.16
CA SER A 423 -7.99 -8.19 10.33
C SER A 423 -9.22 -7.52 10.97
N ILE A 424 -9.18 -6.19 11.11
CA ILE A 424 -10.29 -5.40 11.65
C ILE A 424 -11.52 -5.51 10.74
N ALA A 425 -11.33 -5.36 9.42
CA ALA A 425 -12.40 -5.49 8.44
C ALA A 425 -13.02 -6.90 8.47
N GLU A 426 -12.22 -7.94 8.70
CA GLU A 426 -12.71 -9.32 8.84
C GLU A 426 -13.49 -9.55 10.13
N VAL A 427 -13.06 -8.99 11.27
CA VAL A 427 -13.87 -9.01 12.51
C VAL A 427 -15.22 -8.35 12.24
N ALA A 428 -15.22 -7.16 11.64
CA ALA A 428 -16.46 -6.45 11.31
C ALA A 428 -17.33 -7.26 10.33
N ARG A 429 -16.73 -7.95 9.35
CA ARG A 429 -17.47 -8.83 8.43
C ARG A 429 -18.14 -10.00 9.14
N ARG A 430 -17.44 -10.65 10.08
CA ARG A 430 -17.93 -11.84 10.80
C ARG A 430 -18.95 -11.50 11.88
N PHE A 431 -18.77 -10.38 12.60
CA PHE A 431 -19.48 -10.14 13.87
C PHE A 431 -20.29 -8.84 13.91
N ALA A 432 -20.05 -7.87 13.03
CA ALA A 432 -20.84 -6.63 12.97
C ALA A 432 -22.14 -6.85 12.17
N ILE A 433 -23.00 -7.71 12.72
CA ILE A 433 -24.20 -8.26 12.06
C ILE A 433 -25.47 -7.42 12.27
N ARG A 434 -25.49 -6.54 13.28
CA ARG A 434 -26.62 -5.63 13.51
C ARG A 434 -26.75 -4.64 12.36
N GLU A 435 -27.99 -4.25 12.06
CA GLU A 435 -28.30 -3.39 10.92
C GLU A 435 -27.51 -2.07 10.92
N PRO A 436 -27.46 -1.28 12.01
CA PRO A 436 -26.66 -0.05 12.04
C PRO A 436 -25.17 -0.26 11.73
N GLN A 437 -24.57 -1.31 12.30
CA GLN A 437 -23.16 -1.66 12.06
C GLN A 437 -22.91 -2.21 10.66
N ARG A 438 -23.87 -2.95 10.10
CA ARG A 438 -23.82 -3.42 8.71
C ARG A 438 -23.83 -2.25 7.74
N LEU A 439 -24.64 -1.23 8.01
CA LEU A 439 -24.68 0.01 7.23
C LEU A 439 -23.37 0.80 7.36
N LEU A 440 -22.81 0.92 8.57
CA LEU A 440 -21.51 1.56 8.79
C LEU A 440 -20.40 0.85 8.01
N ARG A 441 -20.34 -0.48 8.05
CA ARG A 441 -19.39 -1.30 7.27
C ARG A 441 -19.51 -1.04 5.77
N GLN A 442 -20.74 -0.97 5.24
CA GLN A 442 -20.98 -0.66 3.83
C GLN A 442 -20.56 0.77 3.47
N ARG A 443 -20.80 1.74 4.36
CA ARG A 443 -20.37 3.13 4.17
C ARG A 443 -18.84 3.22 4.10
N LEU A 444 -18.13 2.59 5.05
CA LEU A 444 -16.66 2.52 5.07
C LEU A 444 -16.09 1.95 3.76
N GLY A 445 -16.68 0.88 3.23
CA GLY A 445 -16.24 0.25 1.98
C GLY A 445 -16.60 1.03 0.70
N LYS A 446 -17.40 2.10 0.80
CA LYS A 446 -17.78 2.98 -0.32
C LYS A 446 -17.07 4.34 -0.26
N LEU A 447 -16.29 4.62 0.78
CA LEU A 447 -15.53 5.86 0.84
C LEU A 447 -14.48 5.87 -0.28
N PRO A 448 -14.31 7.00 -0.99
CA PRO A 448 -13.29 7.10 -2.01
C PRO A 448 -11.90 6.99 -1.38
N LEU A 449 -11.01 6.28 -2.07
CA LEU A 449 -9.59 6.30 -1.77
C LEU A 449 -8.97 7.51 -2.46
N ASP A 450 -8.28 8.33 -1.68
CA ASP A 450 -7.68 9.56 -2.19
C ASP A 450 -6.46 9.20 -3.07
N PRO A 451 -6.29 9.84 -4.24
CA PRO A 451 -5.11 9.66 -5.07
C PRO A 451 -3.84 10.02 -4.30
N TRP A 452 -2.75 9.35 -4.65
CA TRP A 452 -1.43 9.59 -4.12
C TRP A 452 -0.53 10.25 -5.17
N GLU A 453 0.36 11.12 -4.72
CA GLU A 453 1.22 11.92 -5.60
C GLU A 453 2.19 11.06 -6.41
N LEU A 454 2.63 9.91 -5.86
CA LEU A 454 3.54 9.00 -6.55
C LEU A 454 2.77 8.00 -7.39
N ALA A 455 2.94 8.09 -8.71
CA ALA A 455 2.43 7.11 -9.65
C ALA A 455 3.10 5.75 -9.43
N VAL A 456 2.29 4.68 -9.47
CA VAL A 456 2.80 3.32 -9.53
C VAL A 456 3.33 3.06 -10.95
N PRO A 457 4.58 2.58 -11.10
CA PRO A 457 5.11 2.25 -12.41
C PRO A 457 4.35 1.06 -13.00
N GLU A 458 4.11 1.06 -14.31
CA GLU A 458 3.49 -0.08 -15.01
C GLU A 458 4.49 -1.20 -15.29
N GLN A 459 5.78 -0.85 -15.32
CA GLN A 459 6.89 -1.77 -15.57
C GLN A 459 8.11 -1.40 -14.74
N VAL A 460 8.89 -2.41 -14.34
CA VAL A 460 10.14 -2.23 -13.59
C VAL A 460 11.24 -3.15 -14.11
N GLU A 461 12.50 -2.77 -13.92
CA GLU A 461 13.61 -3.64 -14.29
C GLU A 461 13.57 -4.97 -13.54
N SER A 462 13.83 -6.06 -14.26
CA SER A 462 13.96 -7.40 -13.69
C SER A 462 15.07 -7.48 -12.65
N ILE A 463 14.73 -7.97 -11.47
CA ILE A 463 15.71 -8.26 -10.42
C ILE A 463 16.29 -9.65 -10.67
N THR A 464 17.59 -9.68 -10.95
CA THR A 464 18.36 -10.91 -11.08
C THR A 464 19.56 -10.84 -10.15
N ALA A 465 19.93 -11.99 -9.59
CA ALA A 465 21.14 -12.09 -8.80
C ALA A 465 21.86 -13.38 -9.14
N SER A 466 23.19 -13.32 -9.08
CA SER A 466 24.03 -14.47 -9.30
C SER A 466 24.98 -14.74 -8.12
N ARG A 467 24.96 -15.97 -7.60
CA ARG A 467 25.89 -16.44 -6.56
C ARG A 467 26.43 -17.80 -6.97
N ARG A 468 27.75 -18.00 -6.82
CA ARG A 468 28.40 -19.27 -7.17
C ARG A 468 28.32 -20.24 -5.99
N ILE A 469 27.41 -21.21 -6.09
CA ILE A 469 27.26 -22.27 -5.10
C ILE A 469 27.64 -23.59 -5.76
N ARG A 470 28.64 -24.31 -5.23
CA ARG A 470 29.14 -25.57 -5.80
C ARG A 470 28.70 -26.77 -4.97
N ASP A 471 28.06 -27.75 -5.62
CA ASP A 471 27.84 -29.10 -5.10
C ASP A 471 28.28 -30.12 -6.16
N GLY A 472 29.41 -30.79 -5.92
CA GLY A 472 30.06 -31.66 -6.90
C GLY A 472 30.37 -30.92 -8.21
N ASN A 473 29.76 -31.37 -9.33
CA ASN A 473 29.91 -30.75 -10.65
C ASN A 473 28.77 -29.77 -11.00
N ARG A 474 27.78 -29.60 -10.11
CA ARG A 474 26.66 -28.68 -10.31
C ARG A 474 26.99 -27.34 -9.67
N VAL A 475 26.67 -26.26 -10.38
CA VAL A 475 26.87 -24.90 -9.90
C VAL A 475 25.55 -24.17 -9.99
N HIS A 476 24.96 -23.80 -8.85
CA HIS A 476 23.86 -22.85 -8.86
C HIS A 476 24.47 -21.48 -9.13
N ARG A 477 23.86 -20.72 -10.05
CA ARG A 477 24.43 -19.44 -10.46
C ARG A 477 23.45 -18.31 -10.45
N ILE A 478 22.14 -18.51 -10.69
CA ILE A 478 21.23 -17.40 -11.02
C ILE A 478 19.80 -17.69 -10.61
N MET A 479 19.17 -16.71 -9.97
CA MET A 479 17.75 -16.72 -9.61
C MET A 479 17.03 -15.48 -10.12
N ILE A 480 15.76 -15.67 -10.46
CA ILE A 480 14.81 -14.60 -10.80
C ILE A 480 13.73 -14.60 -9.75
N ALA A 481 13.46 -13.44 -9.15
CA ALA A 481 12.37 -13.31 -8.20
C ALA A 481 11.09 -12.82 -8.88
N SER A 482 9.99 -13.54 -8.65
CA SER A 482 8.60 -13.20 -9.03
C SER A 482 7.74 -13.25 -7.76
N GLY A 483 6.54 -12.66 -7.78
CA GLY A 483 5.79 -12.51 -6.54
C GLY A 483 4.83 -11.35 -6.50
N GLY A 484 4.37 -11.08 -5.29
CA GLY A 484 3.44 -9.97 -5.06
C GLY A 484 3.04 -9.78 -3.60
N VAL A 485 2.05 -8.92 -3.42
CA VAL A 485 1.31 -8.77 -2.17
C VAL A 485 -0.12 -9.21 -2.43
N LEU A 486 -0.67 -10.04 -1.55
CA LEU A 486 -2.08 -10.42 -1.57
C LEU A 486 -2.72 -10.14 -0.21
N VAL A 487 -3.66 -9.20 -0.21
CA VAL A 487 -4.49 -8.89 0.94
C VAL A 487 -5.86 -9.52 0.74
N ASP A 488 -6.14 -10.57 1.51
CA ASP A 488 -7.47 -11.20 1.61
C ASP A 488 -7.92 -11.14 3.07
N PRO A 489 -8.82 -10.19 3.43
CA PRO A 489 -9.33 -10.07 4.80
C PRO A 489 -9.86 -11.39 5.35
N ARG A 490 -10.46 -12.26 4.52
CA ARG A 490 -11.05 -13.53 4.98
C ARG A 490 -10.04 -14.52 5.54
N LYS A 491 -8.76 -14.36 5.20
CA LYS A 491 -7.65 -15.23 5.62
C LYS A 491 -6.87 -14.69 6.82
N THR A 492 -7.28 -13.54 7.38
CA THR A 492 -6.55 -12.87 8.47
C THR A 492 -6.86 -13.41 9.86
N LEU A 493 -7.98 -14.11 10.04
CA LEU A 493 -8.41 -14.62 11.33
C LEU A 493 -8.54 -16.13 11.31
N ALA A 494 -8.01 -16.78 12.34
CA ALA A 494 -8.17 -18.22 12.56
C ALA A 494 -9.65 -18.64 12.47
N LYS A 495 -9.89 -19.86 11.99
CA LYS A 495 -11.25 -20.43 11.91
C LYS A 495 -11.85 -20.66 13.30
N THR A 496 -11.01 -21.07 14.23
CA THR A 496 -11.37 -21.29 15.63
C THR A 496 -11.13 -20.00 16.42
N ALA A 497 -12.20 -19.37 16.87
CA ALA A 497 -12.17 -18.27 17.81
C ALA A 497 -12.60 -18.77 19.19
N SER A 498 -11.96 -18.25 20.25
CA SER A 498 -12.22 -18.70 21.63
C SER A 498 -13.05 -17.68 22.40
N SER A 499 -14.09 -18.17 23.07
CA SER A 499 -14.86 -17.39 24.04
C SER A 499 -14.13 -17.41 25.39
N GLY A 500 -14.02 -16.27 26.05
CA GLY A 500 -13.43 -16.18 27.39
C GLY A 500 -13.71 -14.84 28.06
N ALA A 501 -13.57 -14.79 29.38
CA ALA A 501 -13.68 -13.55 30.12
C ALA A 501 -12.54 -12.60 29.72
N LEU A 502 -12.86 -11.57 28.96
CA LEU A 502 -11.96 -10.46 28.66
C LEU A 502 -12.15 -9.41 29.75
N GLN A 503 -11.18 -9.25 30.66
CA GLN A 503 -11.25 -8.23 31.72
C GLN A 503 -11.46 -6.82 31.13
N SER A 504 -10.92 -6.55 29.94
CA SER A 504 -11.11 -5.29 29.22
C SER A 504 -12.54 -5.08 28.72
N ALA A 505 -13.37 -6.12 28.58
CA ALA A 505 -14.71 -5.99 28.01
C ALA A 505 -15.64 -5.13 28.88
N SER A 506 -15.54 -5.26 30.21
CA SER A 506 -16.31 -4.41 31.13
C SER A 506 -15.93 -2.94 31.00
N ARG A 507 -14.64 -2.62 30.78
CA ARG A 507 -14.16 -1.25 30.60
C ARG A 507 -14.80 -0.58 29.38
N PHE A 508 -14.91 -1.30 28.26
CA PHE A 508 -15.52 -0.79 27.03
C PHE A 508 -17.05 -0.67 27.11
N GLN A 509 -17.70 -1.49 27.95
CA GLN A 509 -19.14 -1.44 28.16
C GLN A 509 -19.57 -0.36 29.17
N MET A 510 -18.73 -0.07 30.16
CA MET A 510 -19.04 0.90 31.23
C MET A 510 -18.76 2.36 30.86
N GLN A 511 -18.03 2.62 29.79
CA GLN A 511 -17.70 3.99 29.39
C GLN A 511 -18.68 4.54 28.37
N LEU A 512 -19.33 5.63 28.76
CA LEU A 512 -20.13 6.44 27.85
C LEU A 512 -19.23 7.02 26.75
N PRO A 513 -19.64 6.95 25.48
CA PRO A 513 -18.97 7.66 24.41
C PRO A 513 -18.84 9.16 24.78
N PRO A 514 -17.71 9.81 24.49
CA PRO A 514 -17.57 11.25 24.71
C PRO A 514 -18.59 12.04 23.88
N PRO A 515 -18.72 13.37 24.04
CA PRO A 515 -19.61 14.18 23.22
C PRO A 515 -19.50 13.88 21.72
N GLU A 516 -20.59 13.99 20.96
CA GLU A 516 -20.71 13.51 19.56
C GLU A 516 -19.60 14.00 18.62
N HIS A 517 -19.02 15.17 18.90
CA HIS A 517 -17.98 15.79 18.07
C HIS A 517 -16.58 15.19 18.27
N GLN A 518 -16.36 14.45 19.36
CA GLN A 518 -15.09 13.79 19.63
C GLN A 518 -15.13 12.36 19.10
N TRP A 519 -14.29 12.06 18.11
CA TRP A 519 -14.26 10.75 17.43
C TRP A 519 -13.20 9.79 17.98
N TRP A 520 -12.33 10.25 18.87
CA TRP A 520 -11.34 9.43 19.58
C TRP A 520 -11.11 9.95 21.00
N TRP A 521 -10.73 9.08 21.92
CA TRP A 521 -10.46 9.43 23.31
C TRP A 521 -9.57 8.38 23.97
N ASP A 522 -8.90 8.77 25.07
CA ASP A 522 -8.02 7.88 25.83
C ASP A 522 -8.72 7.33 27.07
N LEU A 523 -8.49 6.05 27.37
CA LEU A 523 -8.92 5.46 28.63
C LEU A 523 -7.77 5.55 29.64
N PRO A 524 -8.05 5.95 30.89
CA PRO A 524 -7.02 6.01 31.92
C PRO A 524 -6.37 4.63 32.13
N VAL A 525 -5.06 4.63 32.32
CA VAL A 525 -4.31 3.48 32.82
C VAL A 525 -4.71 3.31 34.29
N GLU A 526 -4.94 2.08 34.76
CA GLU A 526 -4.98 1.80 36.21
C GLU A 526 -3.56 1.61 36.75
#